data_AF-A0A3D3GYZ1-F1
#
_entry.id   AF-A0A3D3GYZ1-F1
#
_cell.length_a   1.000
_cell.length_b   1.000
_cell.length_c   1.000
_cell.angle_alpha   90.00
_cell.angle_beta   90.00
_cell.angle_gamma   90.00
#
_symmetry.space_group_name_H-M   'P 1'
#
loop_
_entity.id
_entity.type
_entity.pdbx_description
1 polymer ?
#
loop_
_entity_poly.entity_id
_entity_poly.type
_entity_poly.pdbx_seq_one_letter_code
_entity_poly.pdbx_strand_id
1 'polypeptide(L)'
;MVNEFKEDDGHAFRGNGKLTPEQLEVNSSSYYSYHKRKSDKIDDPEHDDIIGYIQDIAKFSGYTYGERRIEPALDALSFPMSHYKVAKLMKEAGVWVRSKKKYKVTTNSDHKQPVFDNLFKREFDVAQPDQAYVADITYIWIQEGWLYLAIVIDLFSRKVVG
;
A
#
# COMPACT_ATOMS: atom_id res chain seq x y z
N MET A 1 58.79 38.52 21.47
CA MET A 1 58.85 37.13 21.94
C MET A 1 57.60 36.45 21.41
N VAL A 2 57.80 35.55 20.45
CA VAL A 2 56.78 34.80 19.69
C VAL A 2 56.06 33.82 20.62
N ASN A 3 54.77 33.59 20.37
CA ASN A 3 54.00 32.35 20.60
C ASN A 3 52.60 32.58 19.98
N GLU A 4 52.43 32.19 18.72
CA GLU A 4 51.79 30.94 18.27
C GLU A 4 50.26 31.06 18.22
N PHE A 5 49.79 31.59 17.08
CA PHE A 5 48.45 31.33 16.56
C PHE A 5 48.33 29.82 16.33
N LYS A 6 47.47 29.15 17.11
CA LYS A 6 46.92 27.87 16.69
C LYS A 6 45.71 28.18 15.79
N GLU A 7 45.90 27.91 14.50
CA GLU A 7 44.80 27.61 13.59
C GLU A 7 44.00 26.47 14.23
N ASP A 8 42.72 26.73 14.55
CA ASP A 8 41.80 25.68 14.93
C ASP A 8 40.96 25.37 13.70
N ASP A 9 41.15 24.14 13.24
CA ASP A 9 40.80 23.68 11.91
C ASP A 9 39.29 23.66 11.71
N GLY A 10 38.89 24.14 10.53
CA GLY A 10 37.51 24.16 10.08
C GLY A 10 36.86 22.77 10.11
N HIS A 11 36.14 22.48 11.20
CA HIS A 11 35.11 21.46 11.17
C HIS A 11 33.85 22.05 10.54
N ALA A 12 33.78 21.87 9.23
CA ALA A 12 32.65 22.16 8.36
C ALA A 12 31.30 21.89 9.03
N PHE A 13 30.41 22.87 8.99
CA PHE A 13 28.97 22.74 9.25
C PHE A 13 28.39 21.67 8.33
N ARG A 14 28.39 20.42 8.79
CA ARG A 14 27.85 19.26 8.08
C ARG A 14 26.66 18.73 8.87
N GLY A 15 25.61 19.54 8.95
CA GLY A 15 24.37 19.23 9.64
C GLY A 15 23.24 20.17 9.20
N ASN A 16 21.99 19.70 9.25
CA ASN A 16 20.77 20.34 8.73
C ASN A 16 20.36 21.68 9.42
N GLY A 17 21.29 22.59 9.71
CA GLY A 17 21.02 23.88 10.35
C GLY A 17 20.50 23.81 11.79
N LYS A 18 20.49 22.62 12.40
CA LYS A 18 20.06 22.40 13.78
C LYS A 18 21.26 22.12 14.67
N LEU A 19 21.35 22.85 15.79
CA LEU A 19 22.36 22.62 16.82
C LEU A 19 22.18 21.22 17.43
N THR A 20 23.28 20.48 17.62
CA THR A 20 23.28 19.14 18.19
C THR A 20 23.19 19.19 19.73
N PRO A 21 22.78 18.11 20.41
CA PRO A 21 22.77 18.06 21.88
C PRO A 21 24.13 18.41 22.51
N GLU A 22 25.22 18.01 21.84
CA GLU A 22 26.60 18.29 22.25
C GLU A 22 26.93 19.78 22.20
N GLN A 23 26.46 20.48 21.16
CA GLN A 23 26.64 21.94 21.01
C GLN A 23 25.79 22.75 22.01
N LEU A 24 24.73 22.17 22.52
CA LEU A 24 23.81 22.78 23.48
C LEU A 24 24.11 22.38 24.93
N GLU A 25 25.16 21.58 25.16
CA GLU A 25 25.53 21.04 26.47
C GLU A 25 24.38 20.35 27.22
N VAL A 26 23.42 19.77 26.48
CA VAL A 26 22.26 19.06 27.05
C VAL A 26 22.41 17.56 26.88
N ASN A 27 21.86 16.81 27.84
CA ASN A 27 21.78 15.37 27.73
C ASN A 27 20.99 14.97 26.46
N SER A 28 21.57 14.11 25.63
CA SER A 28 20.98 13.64 24.38
C SER A 28 19.57 13.06 24.56
N SER A 29 19.33 12.28 25.61
CA SER A 29 18.01 11.73 25.93
C SER A 29 16.98 12.81 26.26
N SER A 30 17.41 13.88 26.95
CA SER A 30 16.55 15.01 27.29
C SER A 30 16.25 15.88 26.07
N TYR A 31 17.25 16.10 25.21
CA TYR A 31 17.09 16.80 23.94
C TYR A 31 16.10 16.09 23.01
N TYR A 32 16.30 14.79 22.75
CA TYR A 32 15.43 14.04 21.87
C TYR A 32 14.04 13.83 22.47
N SER A 33 13.91 13.65 23.79
CA SER A 33 12.59 13.56 24.43
C SER A 33 11.83 14.89 24.41
N TYR A 34 12.51 16.02 24.58
CA TYR A 34 11.91 17.35 24.45
C TYR A 34 11.49 17.63 23.00
N HIS A 35 12.36 17.34 22.03
CA HIS A 35 12.05 17.53 20.61
C HIS A 35 10.88 16.64 20.17
N LYS A 36 10.79 15.40 20.68
CA LYS A 36 9.66 14.49 20.44
C LYS A 36 8.35 15.04 21.05
N ARG A 37 8.38 15.48 22.31
CA ARG A 37 7.22 16.10 22.98
C ARG A 37 6.75 17.40 22.29
N LYS A 38 7.68 18.13 21.67
CA LYS A 38 7.38 19.36 20.92
C LYS A 38 6.84 19.06 19.52
N SER A 39 7.32 18.02 18.84
CA SER A 39 6.76 17.60 17.55
C SER A 39 5.35 17.03 17.67
N ASP A 40 5.01 16.41 18.81
CA ASP A 40 3.68 15.86 19.07
C ASP A 40 2.63 16.94 19.41
N LYS A 41 2.99 18.24 19.41
CA LYS A 41 2.16 19.37 19.89
C LYS A 41 1.96 20.51 18.90
N ILE A 42 2.29 20.32 17.62
CA ILE A 42 1.98 21.35 16.62
C ILE A 42 0.66 20.94 15.97
N ASP A 43 -0.45 21.42 16.55
CA ASP A 43 -1.71 21.61 15.82
C ASP A 43 -1.43 22.67 14.76
N ASP A 44 -0.81 22.24 13.66
CA ASP A 44 -0.58 23.07 12.49
C ASP A 44 -1.83 22.97 11.62
N PRO A 45 -2.65 24.03 11.49
CA PRO A 45 -3.84 23.98 10.65
C PRO A 45 -3.51 23.54 9.22
N GLU A 46 -2.31 23.86 8.74
CA GLU A 46 -1.82 23.46 7.43
C GLU A 46 -1.61 21.93 7.32
N HIS A 47 -1.28 21.26 8.43
CA HIS A 47 -1.10 19.81 8.47
C HIS A 47 -2.43 19.06 8.28
N ASP A 48 -3.49 19.51 8.94
CA ASP A 48 -4.82 18.93 8.81
C ASP A 48 -5.38 19.15 7.39
N ASP A 49 -5.13 20.33 6.82
CA ASP A 49 -5.49 20.65 5.44
C ASP A 49 -4.78 19.70 4.44
N ILE A 50 -3.48 19.46 4.63
CA ILE A 50 -2.71 18.54 3.79
C ILE A 50 -3.23 17.10 3.91
N ILE A 51 -3.60 16.65 5.11
CA ILE A 51 -4.23 15.33 5.30
C ILE A 51 -5.55 15.25 4.51
N GLY A 52 -6.37 16.30 4.55
CA GLY A 52 -7.59 16.43 3.75
C GLY A 52 -7.33 16.34 2.25
N TYR A 53 -6.36 17.10 1.73
CA TYR A 53 -5.98 17.06 0.32
C TYR A 53 -5.49 15.67 -0.12
N ILE A 54 -4.71 14.98 0.72
CA ILE A 54 -4.27 13.61 0.43
C ILE A 54 -5.46 12.65 0.31
N GLN A 55 -6.46 12.77 1.19
CA GLN A 55 -7.67 11.95 1.12
C GLN A 55 -8.49 12.25 -0.14
N ASP A 56 -8.62 13.52 -0.51
CA ASP A 56 -9.35 13.93 -1.71
C ASP A 56 -8.66 13.45 -3.00
N ILE A 57 -7.34 13.62 -3.11
CA ILE A 57 -6.54 13.12 -4.24
C ILE A 57 -6.63 11.59 -4.33
N ALA A 58 -6.55 10.90 -3.18
CA ALA A 58 -6.68 9.46 -3.13
C ALA A 58 -8.07 9.02 -3.63
N LYS A 59 -9.14 9.64 -3.13
CA LYS A 59 -10.51 9.34 -3.55
C LYS A 59 -10.74 9.64 -5.02
N PHE A 60 -10.26 10.77 -5.52
CA PHE A 60 -10.30 11.15 -6.94
C PHE A 60 -9.65 10.10 -7.84
N SER A 61 -8.48 9.58 -7.44
CA SER A 61 -7.78 8.53 -8.19
C SER A 61 -8.37 7.12 -8.04
N GLY A 62 -9.44 6.95 -7.26
CA GLY A 62 -9.95 5.62 -6.89
C GLY A 62 -8.95 4.81 -6.07
N TYR A 63 -8.13 5.50 -5.26
CA TYR A 63 -7.01 4.98 -4.48
C TYR A 63 -5.89 4.35 -5.32
N THR A 64 -5.75 4.71 -6.60
CA THR A 64 -4.68 4.15 -7.44
C THR A 64 -3.36 4.92 -7.32
N TYR A 65 -3.39 6.14 -6.79
CA TYR A 65 -2.20 6.98 -6.65
C TYR A 65 -1.45 6.66 -5.36
N GLY A 66 -0.17 6.34 -5.51
CA GLY A 66 0.80 6.24 -4.41
C GLY A 66 1.55 7.55 -4.18
N GLU A 67 2.53 7.53 -3.29
CA GLU A 67 3.31 8.69 -2.87
C GLU A 67 3.93 9.45 -4.04
N ARG A 68 4.45 8.73 -5.05
CA ARG A 68 5.06 9.32 -6.25
C ARG A 68 4.08 10.08 -7.16
N ARG A 69 2.78 9.77 -7.08
CA ARG A 69 1.74 10.46 -7.85
C ARG A 69 1.02 11.51 -7.03
N ILE A 70 0.98 11.34 -5.71
CA ILE A 70 0.42 12.32 -4.79
C ILE A 70 1.38 13.50 -4.59
N GLU A 71 2.70 13.27 -4.57
CA GLU A 71 3.73 14.33 -4.50
C GLU A 71 3.53 15.44 -5.55
N PRO A 72 3.50 15.17 -6.87
CA PRO A 72 3.26 16.22 -7.87
C PRO A 72 1.85 16.81 -7.81
N ALA A 73 0.85 16.07 -7.28
CA ALA A 73 -0.50 16.60 -7.10
C ALA A 73 -0.56 17.61 -5.95
N LEU A 74 0.20 17.40 -4.88
CA LEU A 74 0.36 18.34 -3.77
C LEU A 74 1.22 19.55 -4.19
N ASP A 75 2.25 19.33 -5.01
CA ASP A 75 3.06 20.41 -5.58
C ASP A 75 2.20 21.38 -6.42
N ALA A 76 1.28 20.85 -7.24
CA ALA A 76 0.30 21.65 -7.98
C ALA A 76 -0.66 22.45 -7.08
N LEU A 77 -0.86 22.01 -5.83
CA LEU A 77 -1.63 22.71 -4.79
C LEU A 77 -0.76 23.68 -3.96
N SER A 78 0.46 23.96 -4.40
CA SER A 78 1.45 24.81 -3.70
C SER A 78 1.99 24.24 -2.39
N PHE A 79 1.94 22.91 -2.22
CA PHE A 79 2.52 22.19 -1.09
C PHE A 79 3.70 21.28 -1.53
N PRO A 80 4.85 21.86 -1.92
CA PRO A 80 6.01 21.08 -2.33
C PRO A 80 6.59 20.30 -1.15
N MET A 81 6.67 18.97 -1.28
CA MET A 81 7.17 18.07 -0.25
C MET A 81 7.89 16.88 -0.86
N SER A 82 8.85 16.30 -0.14
CA SER A 82 9.49 15.06 -0.60
C SER A 82 8.52 13.87 -0.54
N HIS A 83 8.65 12.93 -1.48
CA HIS A 83 7.90 11.66 -1.44
C HIS A 83 7.96 10.93 -0.10
N TYR A 84 9.06 11.02 0.67
CA TYR A 84 9.15 10.44 2.02
C TYR A 84 8.19 11.10 3.01
N LYS A 85 8.06 12.44 2.97
CA LYS A 85 7.10 13.18 3.80
C LYS A 85 5.67 12.85 3.37
N VAL A 86 5.41 12.78 2.06
CA VAL A 86 4.12 12.36 1.51
C VAL A 86 3.75 10.95 1.96
N ALA A 87 4.67 10.00 1.93
CA ALA A 87 4.43 8.63 2.40
C ALA A 87 4.06 8.58 3.90
N LYS A 88 4.70 9.41 4.75
CA LYS A 88 4.34 9.53 6.16
C LYS A 88 2.93 10.10 6.33
N LEU A 89 2.61 11.18 5.62
CA LEU A 89 1.31 11.83 5.66
C LEU A 89 0.19 10.94 5.10
N MET A 90 0.45 10.15 4.06
CA MET A 90 -0.49 9.14 3.56
C MET A 90 -0.82 8.10 4.63
N LYS A 91 0.18 7.66 5.42
CA LYS A 91 -0.02 6.73 6.52
C LYS A 91 -0.86 7.36 7.64
N GLU A 92 -0.59 8.61 7.98
CA GLU A 92 -1.36 9.39 8.96
C GLU A 92 -2.81 9.60 8.50
N ALA A 93 -3.01 9.90 7.21
CA ALA A 93 -4.31 10.07 6.56
C ALA A 93 -5.10 8.75 6.38
N GLY A 94 -4.51 7.59 6.68
CA GLY A 94 -5.14 6.29 6.49
C GLY A 94 -5.32 5.89 5.02
N VAL A 95 -4.48 6.42 4.13
CA VAL A 95 -4.55 6.21 2.68
C VAL A 95 -3.54 5.15 2.24
N TRP A 96 -4.03 4.17 1.48
CA TRP A 96 -3.22 3.11 0.87
C TRP A 96 -3.62 2.89 -0.58
N VAL A 97 -2.63 2.55 -1.40
CA VAL A 97 -2.82 2.25 -2.82
C VAL A 97 -3.62 0.96 -2.98
N ARG A 98 -4.70 1.03 -3.76
CA ARG A 98 -5.52 -0.10 -4.18
C ARG A 98 -5.16 -0.49 -5.60
N SER A 99 -4.60 -1.68 -5.75
CA SER A 99 -4.41 -2.29 -7.06
C SER A 99 -5.74 -2.86 -7.57
N LYS A 100 -6.26 -2.35 -8.68
CA LYS A 100 -7.42 -2.96 -9.34
C LYS A 100 -6.97 -4.28 -9.95
N LYS A 101 -7.49 -5.41 -9.44
CA LYS A 101 -7.31 -6.72 -10.09
C LYS A 101 -7.92 -6.62 -11.49
N LYS A 102 -7.15 -7.00 -12.53
CA LYS A 102 -7.69 -7.08 -13.90
C LYS A 102 -8.89 -8.04 -13.86
N TYR A 103 -10.07 -7.53 -14.17
CA TYR A 103 -11.25 -8.36 -14.34
C TYR A 103 -11.16 -9.01 -15.73
N LYS A 104 -11.08 -10.33 -15.77
CA LYS A 104 -11.10 -11.10 -17.02
C LYS A 104 -12.50 -11.67 -17.18
N VAL A 105 -13.22 -11.20 -18.20
CA VAL A 105 -14.49 -11.81 -18.60
C VAL A 105 -14.13 -13.10 -19.32
N THR A 106 -14.35 -14.23 -18.66
CA THR A 106 -14.08 -15.57 -19.24
C THR A 106 -15.25 -16.08 -20.07
N THR A 107 -16.45 -15.56 -19.83
CA THR A 107 -17.69 -16.08 -20.39
C THR A 107 -18.47 -14.96 -21.05
N ASN A 108 -18.77 -15.09 -22.34
CA ASN A 108 -19.75 -14.24 -22.99
C ASN A 108 -21.14 -14.82 -22.71
N SER A 109 -21.88 -14.20 -21.79
CA SER A 109 -23.26 -14.58 -21.46
C SER A 109 -24.31 -13.98 -22.41
N ASP A 110 -23.91 -13.10 -23.34
CA ASP A 110 -24.78 -12.57 -24.40
C ASP A 110 -24.77 -13.52 -25.60
N HIS A 111 -25.51 -14.63 -25.47
CA HIS A 111 -25.71 -15.61 -26.52
C HIS A 111 -27.16 -16.07 -26.57
N LYS A 112 -27.61 -16.51 -27.75
CA LYS A 112 -29.00 -16.98 -27.97
C LYS A 112 -29.24 -18.44 -27.54
N GLN A 113 -28.31 -19.05 -26.81
CA GLN A 113 -28.45 -20.45 -26.39
C GLN A 113 -29.24 -20.50 -25.07
N PRO A 114 -29.90 -21.63 -24.74
CA PRO A 114 -30.59 -21.80 -23.47
C PRO A 114 -29.64 -21.53 -22.30
N VAL A 115 -30.03 -20.59 -21.44
CA VAL A 115 -29.36 -20.32 -20.17
C VAL A 115 -30.08 -21.12 -19.11
N PHE A 116 -29.36 -21.98 -18.41
CA PHE A 116 -29.90 -22.74 -17.29
C PHE A 116 -29.81 -21.93 -16.00
N ASP A 117 -30.82 -22.05 -15.14
CA ASP A 117 -30.83 -21.38 -13.85
C ASP A 117 -29.66 -21.86 -12.99
N ASN A 118 -28.94 -20.90 -12.39
CA ASN A 118 -27.91 -21.22 -11.41
C ASN A 118 -28.57 -21.66 -10.10
N LEU A 119 -28.76 -22.98 -9.96
CA LEU A 119 -29.37 -23.60 -8.78
C LEU A 119 -28.53 -23.42 -7.51
N PHE A 120 -27.20 -23.36 -7.66
CA PHE A 120 -26.28 -23.29 -6.51
C PHE A 120 -26.25 -21.91 -5.87
N LYS A 121 -26.39 -20.81 -6.62
CA LYS A 121 -26.30 -19.44 -6.08
C LYS A 121 -25.09 -19.18 -5.16
N ARG A 122 -23.98 -19.92 -5.35
CA ARG A 122 -22.76 -19.97 -4.51
C ARG A 122 -22.93 -20.58 -3.11
N GLU A 123 -24.00 -21.33 -2.87
CA GLU A 123 -24.19 -22.19 -1.72
C GLU A 123 -23.43 -23.50 -1.96
N PHE A 124 -22.17 -23.56 -1.51
CA PHE A 124 -21.31 -24.75 -1.67
C PHE A 124 -21.29 -25.67 -0.45
N ASP A 125 -22.13 -25.37 0.54
CA ASP A 125 -22.31 -26.21 1.72
C ASP A 125 -23.45 -27.20 1.44
N VAL A 126 -23.12 -28.49 1.44
CA VAL A 126 -24.00 -29.56 0.98
C VAL A 126 -24.15 -30.56 2.12
N ALA A 127 -25.36 -31.07 2.34
CA ALA A 127 -25.66 -31.86 3.53
C ALA A 127 -25.23 -33.34 3.42
N GLN A 128 -25.14 -33.88 2.20
CA GLN A 128 -24.84 -35.30 1.95
C GLN A 128 -23.93 -35.49 0.72
N PRO A 129 -23.17 -36.61 0.65
CA PRO A 129 -22.43 -37.00 -0.55
C PRO A 129 -23.33 -37.10 -1.79
N ASP A 130 -22.72 -36.95 -2.97
CA ASP A 130 -23.34 -37.24 -4.27
C ASP A 130 -24.56 -36.37 -4.65
N GLN A 131 -24.76 -35.25 -3.96
CA GLN A 131 -25.80 -34.27 -4.30
C GLN A 131 -25.32 -33.19 -5.27
N ALA A 132 -24.02 -32.92 -5.28
CA ALA A 132 -23.45 -31.75 -5.93
C ALA A 132 -21.98 -31.98 -6.28
N TYR A 133 -21.67 -31.84 -7.56
CA TYR A 133 -20.30 -31.95 -8.06
C TYR A 133 -19.84 -30.63 -8.66
N VAL A 134 -18.56 -30.30 -8.46
CA VAL A 134 -17.89 -29.20 -9.16
C VAL A 134 -16.79 -29.79 -10.02
N ALA A 135 -16.73 -29.34 -11.27
CA ALA A 135 -15.69 -29.73 -12.20
C ALA A 135 -14.87 -28.50 -12.62
N ASP A 136 -13.58 -28.72 -12.84
CA ASP A 136 -12.68 -27.72 -13.41
C ASP A 136 -11.75 -28.37 -14.45
N ILE A 137 -11.33 -27.58 -15.44
CA ILE A 137 -10.32 -27.99 -16.42
C ILE A 137 -9.12 -27.08 -16.23
N THR A 138 -8.00 -27.67 -15.83
CA THR A 138 -6.71 -26.99 -15.70
C THR A 138 -5.73 -27.45 -16.76
N TYR A 139 -4.75 -26.60 -17.06
CA TYR A 139 -3.71 -26.88 -18.04
C TYR A 139 -2.36 -26.97 -17.32
N ILE A 140 -1.64 -28.06 -17.57
CA ILE A 140 -0.36 -28.37 -16.95
C ILE A 140 0.70 -28.33 -18.04
N TRP A 141 1.74 -27.51 -17.84
CA TRP A 141 2.88 -27.46 -18.75
C TRP A 141 3.88 -28.56 -18.40
N ILE A 142 4.23 -29.40 -19.36
CA ILE A 142 5.27 -30.43 -19.27
C ILE A 142 6.29 -30.24 -20.40
N GLN A 143 7.42 -30.96 -20.34
CA GLN A 143 8.49 -30.84 -21.35
C GLN A 143 8.00 -31.16 -22.78
N GLU A 144 6.99 -32.02 -22.90
CA GLU A 144 6.40 -32.45 -24.16
C GLU A 144 5.24 -31.53 -24.63
N GLY A 145 4.85 -30.53 -23.83
CA GLY A 145 3.80 -29.56 -24.18
C GLY A 145 2.72 -29.36 -23.11
N TRP A 146 1.54 -28.91 -23.53
CA TRP A 146 0.38 -28.71 -22.64
C TRP A 146 -0.41 -30.01 -22.44
N LEU A 147 -0.64 -30.39 -21.19
CA LEU A 147 -1.60 -31.40 -20.79
C LEU A 147 -2.87 -30.72 -20.24
N TYR A 148 -4.03 -31.23 -20.61
CA TYR A 148 -5.32 -30.76 -20.09
C TYR A 148 -5.84 -31.76 -19.06
N LEU A 149 -6.02 -31.31 -17.82
CA LEU A 149 -6.52 -32.11 -16.72
C LEU A 149 -7.95 -31.66 -16.39
N ALA A 150 -8.91 -32.56 -16.56
CA ALA A 150 -10.26 -32.39 -16.05
C ALA A 150 -10.38 -33.10 -14.70
N ILE A 151 -11.01 -32.45 -13.72
CA ILE A 151 -11.24 -33.01 -12.39
C ILE A 151 -12.69 -32.78 -12.01
N VAL A 152 -13.32 -33.77 -11.41
CA VAL A 152 -14.65 -33.69 -10.78
C VAL A 152 -14.52 -33.97 -9.29
N ILE A 153 -15.05 -33.05 -8.48
CA ILE A 153 -15.00 -33.12 -7.01
C ILE A 153 -16.43 -33.17 -6.47
N ASP A 154 -16.70 -34.09 -5.54
CA ASP A 154 -17.90 -34.08 -4.71
C ASP A 154 -17.82 -32.95 -3.67
N LEU A 155 -18.81 -32.04 -3.63
CA LEU A 155 -18.78 -30.87 -2.76
C LEU A 155 -18.88 -31.21 -1.28
N PHE A 156 -19.54 -32.31 -0.93
CA PHE A 156 -19.65 -32.76 0.46
C PHE A 156 -18.32 -33.32 0.97
N SER A 157 -17.80 -34.37 0.33
CA SER A 157 -16.61 -35.09 0.82
C SER A 157 -15.29 -34.40 0.44
N ARG A 158 -15.32 -33.47 -0.53
CA ARG A 158 -14.14 -32.82 -1.13
C ARG A 158 -13.15 -33.80 -1.76
N LYS A 159 -13.62 -35.00 -2.11
CA LYS A 159 -12.83 -36.02 -2.80
C LYS A 159 -12.97 -35.88 -4.31
N VAL A 160 -11.88 -36.20 -5.01
CA VAL A 160 -11.90 -36.37 -6.46
C VAL A 160 -12.65 -37.65 -6.78
N VAL A 161 -13.68 -37.55 -7.61
CA VAL A 161 -14.51 -38.68 -8.05
C VAL A 161 -14.33 -39.00 -9.54
N GLY A 162 -13.60 -38.15 -10.27
CA GLY A 162 -13.27 -38.32 -11.69
C GLY A 162 -12.40 -37.20 -12.22
#